data_AF-I0APC3-F1
#
_entry.id   AF-I0APC3-F1
#
_cell.length_a   1.000
_cell.length_b   1.000
_cell.length_c   1.000
_cell.angle_alpha   90.00
_cell.angle_beta   90.00
_cell.angle_gamma   90.00
#
_symmetry.space_group_name_H-M   'P 1'
#
loop_
_entity.id
_entity.type
_entity.pdbx_description
1 polymer ?
#
loop_
_entity_poly.entity_id
_entity_poly.type
_entity_poly.pdbx_seq_one_letter_code
_entity_poly.pdbx_strand_id
1 'polypeptide(L)'
;MSKRIFALIIIVGIVSVITISCSEDETTTAPPANSTSAPFAKFSELQVKVFNNCLGAQCHSSSANQGNLTLEAGVSFNNLVGVQSALFPQFKRVEPGNSTNSLLIKILKGEVSPRMPLNGSPLTAATIDSVARWIDQGALNN
;
A
#
# COMPACT_ATOMS: atom_id res chain seq x y z
N MET A 1 23.91 -65.36 8.21
CA MET A 1 25.24 -65.91 7.88
C MET A 1 26.25 -64.81 8.08
N SER A 2 27.28 -65.10 8.86
CA SER A 2 28.05 -64.13 9.65
C SER A 2 29.38 -63.70 9.00
N LYS A 3 29.92 -62.56 9.47
CA LYS A 3 31.33 -62.09 9.46
C LYS A 3 31.74 -61.32 8.18
N ARG A 4 32.55 -60.24 8.18
CA ARG A 4 33.78 -59.96 8.94
C ARG A 4 34.11 -58.45 9.11
N ILE A 5 34.71 -58.17 10.25
CA ILE A 5 35.54 -57.03 10.69
C ILE A 5 36.79 -56.85 9.82
N PHE A 6 37.30 -55.61 9.63
CA PHE A 6 38.67 -55.19 10.00
C PHE A 6 38.95 -53.72 9.62
N ALA A 7 39.49 -52.97 10.58
CA ALA A 7 39.97 -51.59 10.48
C ALA A 7 41.31 -51.50 9.74
N LEU A 8 41.62 -50.34 9.14
CA LEU A 8 42.99 -49.82 9.02
C LEU A 8 43.02 -48.33 8.62
N ILE A 9 43.75 -47.58 9.44
CA ILE A 9 44.12 -46.15 9.39
C ILE A 9 45.21 -45.94 8.32
N ILE A 10 45.31 -44.75 7.69
CA ILE A 10 46.54 -44.05 7.19
C ILE A 10 46.09 -42.67 6.61
N ILE A 11 46.26 -41.56 7.34
CA ILE A 11 47.33 -40.52 7.24
C ILE A 11 47.15 -39.50 6.09
N VAL A 12 46.83 -38.26 6.53
CA VAL A 12 47.38 -36.92 6.16
C VAL A 12 47.59 -36.57 4.69
N GLY A 13 46.99 -35.46 4.26
CA GLY A 13 47.43 -34.68 3.10
C GLY A 13 46.54 -33.47 2.81
N ILE A 14 46.92 -32.31 3.34
CA ILE A 14 46.29 -31.01 3.10
C ILE A 14 46.49 -30.60 1.63
N VAL A 15 45.41 -30.30 0.90
CA VAL A 15 45.46 -29.45 -0.29
C VAL A 15 44.27 -28.49 -0.24
N SER A 16 44.58 -27.21 0.00
CA SER A 16 43.66 -26.09 -0.16
C SER A 16 43.55 -25.66 -1.63
N VAL A 17 42.46 -24.92 -1.91
CA VAL A 17 42.20 -24.03 -3.06
C VAL A 17 41.73 -24.80 -4.32
N ILE A 18 40.56 -24.57 -4.94
CA ILE A 18 40.16 -23.40 -5.76
C ILE A 18 38.64 -23.53 -6.15
N THR A 19 37.86 -22.51 -5.79
CA THR A 19 36.74 -21.79 -6.46
C THR A 19 35.52 -22.48 -7.12
N ILE A 20 34.33 -21.94 -6.72
CA ILE A 20 33.22 -21.38 -7.54
C ILE A 20 32.64 -22.27 -8.66
N SER A 21 31.39 -22.72 -8.49
CA SER A 21 30.22 -22.16 -9.21
C SER A 21 28.94 -22.96 -8.88
N CYS A 22 27.79 -22.29 -8.97
CA CYS A 22 26.48 -22.62 -8.44
C CYS A 22 25.91 -24.02 -8.79
N SER A 23 25.12 -24.54 -7.86
CA SER A 23 23.91 -25.27 -8.23
C SER A 23 22.79 -24.75 -7.32
N GLU A 24 21.92 -23.92 -7.89
CA GLU A 24 20.62 -23.60 -7.32
C GLU A 24 19.72 -24.85 -7.32
N ASP A 25 19.41 -25.38 -6.14
CA ASP A 25 18.17 -26.13 -5.92
C ASP A 25 17.75 -25.95 -4.45
N GLU A 26 17.09 -24.83 -4.17
CA GLU A 26 16.40 -24.60 -2.90
C GLU A 26 14.90 -24.49 -3.20
N THR A 27 14.31 -25.65 -3.48
CA THR A 27 12.90 -25.87 -3.14
C THR A 27 12.80 -25.91 -1.62
N THR A 28 12.06 -24.96 -1.05
CA THR A 28 11.63 -24.88 0.37
C THR A 28 12.48 -23.98 1.26
N THR A 29 12.14 -22.70 1.30
CA THR A 29 11.48 -22.05 2.46
C THR A 29 11.50 -20.56 2.18
N ALA A 30 10.33 -19.98 1.87
CA ALA A 30 10.19 -18.53 1.85
C ALA A 30 10.72 -17.98 3.19
N PRO A 31 11.59 -16.95 3.18
CA PRO A 31 12.03 -16.33 4.43
C PRO A 31 10.80 -15.93 5.23
N PRO A 32 10.82 -16.00 6.58
CA PRO A 32 9.69 -15.54 7.38
C PRO A 32 9.36 -14.13 6.88
N ALA A 33 8.12 -13.93 6.45
CA ALA A 33 7.59 -12.63 6.11
C ALA A 33 7.65 -11.80 7.37
N ASN A 34 8.83 -11.21 7.61
CA ASN A 34 9.05 -10.19 8.58
C ASN A 34 8.21 -9.04 8.05
N SER A 35 6.97 -9.01 8.52
CA SER A 35 6.00 -7.93 8.34
C SER A 35 6.55 -6.75 9.14
N THR A 36 7.67 -6.22 8.67
CA THR A 36 8.13 -4.90 9.02
C THR A 36 7.06 -3.98 8.49
N SER A 37 6.19 -3.57 9.41
CA SER A 37 5.33 -2.37 9.33
C SER A 37 6.00 -1.31 8.46
N ALA A 38 5.72 -1.36 7.16
CA ALA A 38 6.02 -0.23 6.30
C ALA A 38 5.12 0.89 6.82
N PRO A 39 5.67 2.04 7.22
CA PRO A 39 4.84 3.13 7.71
C PRO A 39 3.81 3.45 6.62
N PHE A 40 2.53 3.37 6.99
CA PHE A 40 1.46 3.82 6.12
C PHE A 40 1.61 5.33 5.89
N ALA A 41 1.13 5.80 4.74
CA ALA A 41 1.28 7.21 4.38
C ALA A 41 0.59 8.09 5.43
N LYS A 42 1.34 9.08 5.94
CA LYS A 42 0.80 10.17 6.74
C LYS A 42 -0.17 11.01 5.91
N PHE A 43 -1.10 11.70 6.55
CA PHE A 43 -2.02 12.58 5.82
C PHE A 43 -1.27 13.65 5.02
N SER A 44 -0.24 14.25 5.60
CA SER A 44 0.65 15.20 4.92
C SER A 44 1.27 14.64 3.63
N GLU A 45 1.65 13.36 3.62
CA GLU A 45 2.15 12.70 2.41
C GLU A 45 1.05 12.43 1.39
N LEU A 46 -0.12 12.00 1.84
CA LEU A 46 -1.28 11.79 0.96
C LEU A 46 -1.75 13.10 0.33
N GLN A 47 -1.66 14.21 1.07
CA GLN A 47 -1.94 15.54 0.53
C GLN A 47 -1.06 15.82 -0.68
N VAL A 48 0.24 15.60 -0.56
CA VAL A 48 1.20 15.89 -1.64
C VAL A 48 1.10 14.89 -2.79
N LYS A 49 1.04 13.59 -2.48
CA LYS A 49 1.14 12.51 -3.49
C LYS A 49 -0.20 12.18 -4.16
N VAL A 50 -1.32 12.49 -3.52
CA VAL A 50 -2.66 12.12 -4.00
C VAL A 50 -3.54 13.34 -4.16
N PHE A 51 -3.86 14.06 -3.08
CA PHE A 51 -4.92 15.07 -3.11
C PHE A 51 -4.57 16.31 -3.93
N ASN A 52 -3.30 16.74 -3.95
CA ASN A 52 -2.85 17.83 -4.81
C ASN A 52 -3.03 17.52 -6.31
N ASN A 53 -2.96 16.24 -6.70
CA ASN A 53 -3.19 15.82 -8.08
C ASN A 53 -4.68 15.83 -8.47
N CYS A 54 -5.57 15.91 -7.48
CA CYS A 54 -7.01 16.04 -7.68
C CYS A 54 -7.46 17.50 -7.86
N LEU A 55 -6.55 18.47 -7.74
CA LEU A 55 -6.81 19.90 -7.95
C LEU A 55 -6.69 20.31 -9.43
N GLY A 56 -6.10 19.46 -10.27
CA GLY A 56 -5.96 19.69 -11.71
C GLY A 56 -7.33 19.86 -12.40
N ALA A 57 -7.36 20.40 -13.62
CA ALA A 57 -8.60 20.85 -14.30
C ALA A 57 -9.57 21.67 -13.41
N GLN A 58 -9.10 22.15 -12.25
CA GLN A 58 -9.88 22.74 -11.18
C GLN A 58 -11.11 21.92 -10.77
N CYS A 59 -11.00 20.61 -10.59
CA CYS A 59 -12.19 19.82 -10.22
C CYS A 59 -12.49 19.81 -8.71
N HIS A 60 -11.47 19.83 -7.86
CA HIS A 60 -11.62 19.82 -6.39
C HIS A 60 -10.82 20.93 -5.70
N SER A 61 -10.78 22.12 -6.31
CA SER A 61 -10.15 23.31 -5.71
C SER A 61 -11.21 24.26 -5.13
N SER A 62 -10.77 25.40 -4.57
CA SER A 62 -11.67 26.47 -4.15
C SER A 62 -12.36 27.15 -5.34
N SER A 63 -11.69 27.19 -6.50
CA SER A 63 -12.21 27.79 -7.73
C SER A 63 -13.21 26.89 -8.47
N ALA A 64 -13.11 25.58 -8.32
CA ALA A 64 -14.18 24.67 -8.69
C ALA A 64 -14.16 23.40 -7.82
N ASN A 65 -15.30 23.19 -7.16
CA ASN A 65 -15.49 22.29 -6.02
C ASN A 65 -16.52 21.20 -6.36
N GLN A 66 -16.24 20.41 -7.40
CA GLN A 66 -17.12 19.34 -7.87
C GLN A 66 -17.47 18.40 -6.71
N GLY A 67 -18.75 18.03 -6.61
CA GLY A 67 -19.26 17.24 -5.48
C GLY A 67 -19.18 17.96 -4.13
N ASN A 68 -19.17 19.29 -4.14
CA ASN A 68 -19.05 20.15 -2.97
C ASN A 68 -17.77 19.86 -2.15
N LEU A 69 -16.66 19.54 -2.84
CA LEU A 69 -15.42 19.08 -2.22
C LEU A 69 -14.23 19.91 -2.70
N THR A 70 -13.51 20.50 -1.74
CA THR A 70 -12.22 21.15 -1.95
C THR A 70 -11.13 20.37 -1.23
N LEU A 71 -10.07 20.00 -1.96
CA LEU A 71 -8.95 19.17 -1.51
C LEU A 71 -7.65 19.95 -1.35
N GLU A 72 -7.70 21.28 -1.38
CA GLU A 72 -6.54 22.13 -1.15
C GLU A 72 -5.95 21.90 0.24
N ALA A 73 -4.62 22.02 0.35
CA ALA A 73 -3.93 21.90 1.62
C ALA A 73 -4.48 22.93 2.62
N GLY A 74 -4.63 22.50 3.88
CA GLY A 74 -5.22 23.31 4.95
C GLY A 74 -6.74 23.12 5.14
N VAL A 75 -7.48 22.70 4.11
CA VAL A 75 -8.94 22.45 4.20
C VAL A 75 -9.34 21.01 3.92
N SER A 76 -8.53 20.27 3.15
CA SER A 76 -8.79 18.90 2.70
C SER A 76 -9.16 17.92 3.82
N PHE A 77 -8.43 17.94 4.95
CA PHE A 77 -8.67 17.03 6.06
C PHE A 77 -10.09 17.17 6.60
N ASN A 78 -10.47 18.41 6.95
CA ASN A 78 -11.77 18.74 7.50
C ASN A 78 -12.91 18.53 6.50
N ASN A 79 -12.61 18.58 5.19
CA ASN A 79 -13.57 18.32 4.14
C ASN A 79 -13.76 16.83 3.82
N LEU A 80 -12.83 15.97 4.25
CA LEU A 80 -12.82 14.52 3.98
C LEU A 80 -13.27 13.71 5.18
N VAL A 81 -12.60 13.91 6.32
CA VAL A 81 -12.63 12.97 7.43
C VAL A 81 -13.89 13.15 8.27
N GLY A 82 -14.70 12.09 8.35
CA GLY A 82 -15.95 12.10 9.11
C GLY A 82 -17.11 12.82 8.41
N VAL A 83 -16.87 13.45 7.25
CA VAL A 83 -17.84 14.28 6.52
C VAL A 83 -18.75 13.43 5.64
N GLN A 84 -20.05 13.68 5.70
CA GLN A 84 -21.05 13.04 4.84
C GLN A 84 -20.85 13.47 3.37
N SER A 85 -20.90 12.53 2.43
CA SER A 85 -20.86 12.90 1.01
C SER A 85 -22.16 13.58 0.57
N ALA A 86 -22.04 14.68 -0.16
CA ALA A 86 -23.17 15.39 -0.75
C ALA A 86 -23.83 14.61 -1.89
N LEU A 87 -23.04 13.88 -2.67
CA LEU A 87 -23.52 13.13 -3.85
C LEU A 87 -23.91 11.68 -3.51
N PHE A 88 -23.37 11.13 -2.42
CA PHE A 88 -23.65 9.76 -1.97
C PHE A 88 -23.96 9.76 -0.46
N PRO A 89 -25.18 10.19 -0.07
CA PRO A 89 -25.53 10.41 1.34
C PRO A 89 -25.53 9.14 2.22
N GLN A 90 -25.35 7.96 1.64
CA GLN A 90 -25.15 6.71 2.38
C GLN A 90 -23.70 6.49 2.85
N PHE A 91 -22.74 7.27 2.36
CA PHE A 91 -21.31 7.11 2.68
C PHE A 91 -20.67 8.39 3.20
N LYS A 92 -19.84 8.25 4.24
CA LYS A 92 -18.86 9.30 4.55
C LYS A 92 -17.81 9.36 3.46
N ARG A 93 -17.30 10.56 3.17
CA ARG A 93 -16.18 10.76 2.25
C ARG A 93 -14.97 9.93 2.68
N VAL A 94 -14.60 10.06 3.95
CA VAL A 94 -13.72 9.16 4.69
C VAL A 94 -14.38 8.80 6.02
N GLU A 95 -14.56 7.50 6.25
CA GLU A 95 -14.98 6.93 7.53
C GLU A 95 -13.74 6.41 8.28
N PRO A 96 -13.27 7.09 9.34
CA PRO A 96 -12.13 6.64 10.12
C PRO A 96 -12.29 5.20 10.60
N GLY A 97 -11.27 4.37 10.38
CA GLY A 97 -11.26 2.96 10.75
C GLY A 97 -12.01 2.04 9.79
N ASN A 98 -12.60 2.55 8.71
CA ASN A 98 -13.38 1.76 7.77
C ASN A 98 -13.17 2.20 6.31
N SER A 99 -12.05 1.78 5.73
CA SER A 99 -11.72 2.06 4.32
C SER A 99 -12.74 1.44 3.35
N THR A 100 -13.29 0.27 3.69
CA THR A 100 -14.25 -0.44 2.83
C THR A 100 -15.58 0.30 2.71
N ASN A 101 -16.03 1.01 3.76
CA ASN A 101 -17.24 1.83 3.70
C ASN A 101 -16.99 3.29 3.26
N SER A 102 -15.72 3.71 3.19
CA SER A 102 -15.35 5.08 2.80
C SER A 102 -15.57 5.33 1.31
N LEU A 103 -16.32 6.38 0.97
CA LEU A 103 -16.59 6.74 -0.43
C LEU A 103 -15.31 6.98 -1.24
N LEU A 104 -14.28 7.58 -0.62
CA LEU A 104 -13.00 7.84 -1.28
C LEU A 104 -12.43 6.57 -1.92
N ILE A 105 -12.44 5.44 -1.22
CA ILE A 105 -11.93 4.17 -1.74
C ILE A 105 -12.83 3.64 -2.87
N LYS A 106 -14.16 3.71 -2.70
CA LYS A 106 -15.13 3.26 -3.70
C LYS A 106 -14.98 4.02 -5.02
N ILE A 107 -14.83 5.34 -4.95
CA ILE A 107 -14.62 6.19 -6.12
C ILE A 107 -13.25 5.96 -6.76
N LEU A 108 -12.18 5.74 -5.99
CA LEU A 108 -10.85 5.47 -6.55
C LEU A 108 -10.77 4.09 -7.23
N LYS A 109 -11.47 3.09 -6.70
CA LYS A 109 -11.60 1.75 -7.29
C LYS A 109 -12.58 1.68 -8.46
N GLY A 110 -13.44 2.70 -8.63
CA GLY A 110 -14.49 2.71 -9.65
C GLY A 110 -15.70 1.83 -9.32
N GLU A 111 -15.87 1.44 -8.05
CA GLU A 111 -17.09 0.79 -7.55
C GLU A 111 -18.29 1.74 -7.60
N VAL A 112 -18.01 3.04 -7.54
CA VAL A 112 -18.97 4.14 -7.70
C VAL A 112 -18.52 5.02 -8.86
N SER A 113 -19.47 5.48 -9.68
CA SER A 113 -19.22 6.34 -10.83
C SER A 113 -19.61 7.80 -10.57
N PRO A 114 -18.88 8.77 -11.14
CA PRO A 114 -17.67 8.57 -11.94
C PRO A 114 -16.45 8.18 -11.09
N ARG A 115 -15.57 7.33 -11.64
CA ARG A 115 -14.28 6.97 -11.03
C ARG A 115 -13.34 8.17 -11.05
N MET A 116 -12.58 8.38 -9.98
CA MET A 116 -11.52 9.40 -9.95
C MET A 116 -10.13 8.77 -10.10
N PRO A 117 -9.19 9.42 -10.81
CA PRO A 117 -9.33 10.70 -11.54
C PRO A 117 -10.26 10.57 -12.77
N LEU A 118 -11.13 11.56 -12.98
CA LEU A 118 -12.05 11.61 -14.12
C LEU A 118 -11.27 11.75 -15.43
N ASN A 119 -11.60 10.92 -16.42
CA ASN A 119 -10.94 10.89 -17.74
C ASN A 119 -9.39 10.74 -17.68
N GLY A 120 -8.85 10.30 -16.55
CA GLY A 120 -7.44 10.06 -16.33
C GLY A 120 -7.11 8.60 -16.07
N SER A 121 -5.82 8.27 -16.06
CA SER A 121 -5.35 6.96 -15.64
C SER A 121 -5.78 6.66 -14.20
N PRO A 122 -6.20 5.42 -13.89
CA PRO A 122 -6.45 5.00 -12.51
C PRO A 122 -5.20 5.22 -11.64
N LEU A 123 -5.41 5.51 -10.37
CA LEU A 123 -4.32 5.39 -9.40
C LEU A 123 -3.88 3.93 -9.33
N THR A 124 -2.61 3.71 -9.04
CA THR A 124 -2.08 2.35 -8.84
C THR A 124 -2.71 1.70 -7.62
N ALA A 125 -2.80 0.37 -7.61
CA ALA A 125 -3.30 -0.38 -6.46
C ALA A 125 -2.53 -0.02 -5.17
N ALA A 126 -1.19 0.09 -5.25
CA ALA A 126 -0.36 0.48 -4.11
C ALA A 126 -0.71 1.87 -3.52
N THR A 127 -1.06 2.85 -4.37
CA THR A 127 -1.50 4.16 -3.92
C THR A 127 -2.87 4.07 -3.24
N ILE A 128 -3.82 3.33 -3.82
CA ILE A 128 -5.15 3.13 -3.22
C ILE A 128 -5.02 2.40 -1.87
N ASP A 129 -4.17 1.38 -1.79
CA ASP A 129 -3.90 0.64 -0.55
C ASP A 129 -3.27 1.52 0.52
N SER A 130 -2.40 2.47 0.12
CA SER A 130 -1.82 3.44 1.05
C SER A 130 -2.88 4.37 1.64
N VAL A 131 -3.83 4.84 0.83
CA VAL A 131 -4.98 5.63 1.30
C VAL A 131 -5.87 4.77 2.21
N ALA A 132 -6.18 3.54 1.81
CA ALA A 132 -7.01 2.62 2.60
C ALA A 132 -6.41 2.37 3.98
N ARG A 133 -5.10 2.07 4.05
CA ARG A 133 -4.39 1.88 5.32
C ARG A 133 -4.43 3.13 6.21
N TRP A 134 -4.23 4.32 5.65
CA TRP A 134 -4.37 5.56 6.42
C TRP A 134 -5.77 5.71 7.02
N ILE A 135 -6.82 5.38 6.25
CA ILE A 135 -8.21 5.38 6.75
C ILE A 135 -8.39 4.36 7.86
N ASP A 136 -7.95 3.12 7.65
CA ASP A 136 -8.10 2.01 8.60
C ASP A 136 -7.36 2.25 9.92
N GLN A 137 -6.31 3.07 9.90
CA GLN A 137 -5.58 3.54 11.09
C GLN A 137 -6.22 4.75 11.77
N GLY A 138 -7.48 5.06 11.43
CA GLY A 138 -8.25 6.13 12.06
C GLY A 138 -8.15 7.48 11.35
N ALA A 139 -7.64 7.54 10.12
CA ALA A 139 -7.56 8.75 9.30
C ALA A 139 -6.93 9.95 10.06
N LEU A 140 -5.76 9.73 10.66
CA LEU A 140 -5.08 10.73 11.49
C LEU A 140 -4.60 11.93 10.67
N ASN A 141 -4.65 13.13 11.25
CA ASN A 141 -4.07 14.35 10.66
C ASN A 141 -2.59 14.47 11.08
N ASN A 142 -1.67 13.88 10.31
CA ASN A 142 -0.27 13.70 10.69
C ASN A 142 0.75 13.86 9.55
#